data_AF-A0A529QFU8-F1
#
_entry.id   AF-A0A529QFU8-F1
#
_cell.length_a   1.000
_cell.length_b   1.000
_cell.length_c   1.000
_cell.angle_alpha   90.00
_cell.angle_beta   90.00
_cell.angle_gamma   90.00
#
_symmetry.space_group_name_H-M   'P 1'
#
loop_
_entity.id
_entity.type
_entity.pdbx_description
1 polymer ?
#
loop_
_entity_poly.entity_id
_entity_poly.type
_entity_poly.pdbx_seq_one_letter_code
_entity_poly.pdbx_strand_id
1 'polypeptide(L)'
;ITSVPSWRFLTTEPLSRPVLAEIRASQQFGDAPLVPLPITRPEALSSDVALVHAITPGGSDAEYLRLSTAVPSTPWRLDYLVPAEAPIAAAEREMRLLALGVLVPLIALAAYLLWRRQSAQMRIAAEQAARAELERRVVERTQDLSLARDRLQAEIADHRSTEAKLQVMQQDLVQANRLATLGQVAAGVAHEINQPVATIRAYADNARVFLER
;
A
#
# COMPACT_ATOMS: atom_id res chain seq x y z
N ILE A 1 -62.23 -8.76 41.34
CA ILE A 1 -61.25 -8.02 42.16
C ILE A 1 -60.04 -7.76 41.28
N THR A 2 -59.43 -6.57 41.34
CA THR A 2 -58.27 -6.21 40.50
C THR A 2 -57.16 -5.62 41.36
N SER A 3 -55.91 -5.94 41.02
CA SER A 3 -54.71 -5.32 41.61
C SER A 3 -54.46 -3.91 41.06
N VAL A 4 -55.17 -3.52 39.98
CA VAL A 4 -55.06 -2.23 39.31
C VAL A 4 -56.29 -1.39 39.67
N PRO A 5 -56.16 -0.37 40.55
CA PRO A 5 -57.33 0.33 41.10
C PRO A 5 -58.22 1.00 40.04
N SER A 6 -57.64 1.51 38.95
CA SER A 6 -58.38 2.17 37.86
C SER A 6 -59.18 1.19 36.99
N TRP A 7 -58.89 -0.11 37.06
CA TRP A 7 -59.61 -1.14 36.32
C TRP A 7 -60.79 -1.72 37.10
N ARG A 8 -61.04 -1.19 38.30
CA ARG A 8 -62.12 -1.67 39.16
C ARG A 8 -63.47 -1.35 38.51
N PHE A 9 -64.31 -2.37 38.39
CA PHE A 9 -65.62 -2.31 37.71
C PHE A 9 -65.54 -2.08 36.19
N LEU A 10 -64.38 -2.31 35.56
CA LEU A 10 -64.30 -2.50 34.11
C LEU A 10 -64.72 -3.92 33.74
N THR A 11 -65.21 -4.09 32.52
CA THR A 11 -65.75 -5.35 32.03
C THR A 11 -64.74 -6.06 31.12
N THR A 12 -64.73 -7.39 31.13
CA THR A 12 -63.89 -8.18 30.21
C THR A 12 -64.43 -8.19 28.79
N GLU A 13 -65.75 -8.02 28.65
CA GLU A 13 -66.48 -7.97 27.39
C GLU A 13 -67.45 -6.77 27.37
N PRO A 14 -67.83 -6.27 26.19
CA PRO A 14 -68.85 -5.23 26.07
C PRO A 14 -70.20 -5.71 26.62
N LEU A 15 -70.75 -4.98 27.59
CA LEU A 15 -72.11 -5.24 28.08
C LEU A 15 -73.15 -4.74 27.08
N SER A 16 -74.21 -5.53 26.88
CA SER A 16 -75.34 -5.10 26.07
C SER A 16 -76.13 -3.99 26.79
N ARG A 17 -76.74 -3.09 26.00
CA ARG A 17 -77.57 -1.98 26.53
C ARG A 17 -78.64 -2.40 27.55
N PRO A 18 -79.43 -3.49 27.34
CA PRO A 18 -80.45 -3.88 28.32
C PRO A 18 -79.82 -4.33 29.65
N VAL A 19 -78.74 -5.10 29.62
CA VAL A 19 -78.02 -5.55 30.83
C VAL A 19 -77.45 -4.37 31.60
N LEU A 20 -76.88 -3.39 30.88
CA LEU A 20 -76.36 -2.18 31.50
C LEU A 20 -77.47 -1.36 32.18
N ALA A 21 -78.66 -1.28 31.58
CA ALA A 21 -79.81 -0.59 32.17
C ALA A 21 -80.31 -1.27 33.46
N GLU A 22 -80.36 -2.61 33.48
CA GLU A 22 -80.70 -3.38 34.69
C GLU A 22 -79.68 -3.16 35.81
N ILE A 23 -78.39 -3.19 35.49
CA ILE A 23 -77.32 -2.95 36.46
C ILE A 23 -77.42 -1.54 37.04
N ARG A 24 -77.69 -0.52 36.21
CA ARG A 24 -77.90 0.86 36.68
C ARG A 24 -79.14 0.99 37.56
N ALA A 25 -80.23 0.33 37.22
CA ALA A 25 -81.46 0.32 38.01
C ALA A 25 -81.26 -0.30 39.40
N SER A 26 -80.35 -1.27 39.53
CA SER A 26 -80.05 -1.92 40.83
C SER A 26 -79.29 -1.02 41.82
N GLN A 27 -78.70 0.10 41.37
CA GLN A 27 -77.88 1.04 42.15
C GLN A 27 -76.67 0.43 42.90
N GLN A 28 -76.37 -0.86 42.71
CA GLN A 28 -75.31 -1.57 43.43
C GLN A 28 -73.89 -1.09 43.08
N PHE A 29 -73.73 -0.45 41.91
CA PHE A 29 -72.43 -0.02 41.38
C PHE A 29 -72.30 1.50 41.20
N GLY A 30 -73.30 2.28 41.64
CA GLY A 30 -73.30 3.75 41.52
C GLY A 30 -72.93 4.25 40.11
N ASP A 31 -72.03 5.22 40.06
CA ASP A 31 -71.50 5.83 38.84
C ASP A 31 -70.27 5.10 38.24
N ALA A 32 -70.04 3.82 38.62
CA ALA A 32 -68.94 3.05 38.05
C ALA A 32 -69.02 3.03 36.51
N PRO A 33 -67.89 3.14 35.78
CA PRO A 33 -67.92 3.33 34.33
C PRO A 33 -68.49 2.13 33.56
N LEU A 34 -68.31 0.90 34.04
CA LEU A 34 -68.78 -0.35 33.40
C LEU A 34 -68.38 -0.46 31.91
N VAL A 35 -67.23 0.12 31.54
CA VAL A 35 -66.68 0.04 30.19
C VAL A 35 -65.72 -1.14 30.08
N PRO A 36 -65.48 -1.67 28.87
CA PRO A 36 -64.50 -2.73 28.67
C PRO A 36 -63.11 -2.32 29.14
N LEU A 37 -62.34 -3.29 29.62
CA LEU A 37 -60.92 -3.15 29.86
C LEU A 37 -60.23 -2.59 28.60
N PRO A 38 -59.20 -1.73 28.76
CA PRO A 38 -58.42 -1.20 27.64
C PRO A 38 -57.47 -2.28 27.09
N ILE A 39 -58.02 -3.46 26.80
CA ILE A 39 -57.35 -4.60 26.21
C ILE A 39 -57.72 -4.62 24.74
N THR A 40 -56.71 -4.57 23.88
CA THR A 40 -56.87 -4.58 22.43
C THR A 40 -56.15 -5.79 21.83
N ARG A 41 -56.58 -6.20 20.62
CA ARG A 41 -55.97 -7.27 19.82
C ARG A 41 -55.68 -8.57 20.59
N PRO A 42 -56.71 -9.24 21.16
CA PRO A 42 -56.49 -10.54 21.78
C PRO A 42 -56.17 -11.60 20.71
N GLU A 43 -54.94 -12.10 20.68
CA GLU A 43 -54.56 -13.29 19.91
C GLU A 43 -54.59 -14.49 20.85
N ALA A 44 -55.52 -15.42 20.62
CA ALA A 44 -55.65 -16.60 21.47
C ALA A 44 -54.57 -17.64 21.09
N LEU A 45 -53.69 -17.95 22.04
CA LEU A 45 -52.68 -19.01 21.87
C LEU A 45 -53.24 -20.37 22.31
N SER A 46 -54.10 -20.39 23.32
CA SER A 46 -54.81 -21.59 23.80
C SER A 46 -56.12 -21.22 24.51
N SER A 47 -56.82 -22.21 25.08
CA SER A 47 -58.08 -22.01 25.83
C SER A 47 -57.95 -21.03 26.99
N ASP A 48 -56.79 -21.00 27.63
CA ASP A 48 -56.54 -20.30 28.89
C ASP A 48 -55.43 -19.25 28.76
N VAL A 49 -54.86 -19.09 27.57
CA VAL A 49 -53.73 -18.20 27.28
C VAL A 49 -53.99 -17.37 26.04
N ALA A 50 -53.87 -16.05 26.17
CA ALA A 50 -53.97 -15.13 25.04
C ALA A 50 -52.89 -14.04 25.13
N LEU A 51 -52.34 -13.65 23.99
CA LEU A 51 -51.51 -12.46 23.86
C LEU A 51 -52.42 -11.25 23.70
N VAL A 52 -52.19 -10.21 24.48
CA VAL A 52 -53.06 -9.04 24.54
C VAL A 52 -52.23 -7.76 24.65
N HIS A 53 -52.72 -6.70 24.03
CA HIS A 53 -52.19 -5.35 24.25
C HIS A 53 -53.02 -4.66 25.32
N ALA A 54 -52.39 -4.14 26.37
CA ALA A 54 -53.09 -3.48 27.46
C ALA A 54 -52.40 -2.20 27.90
N ILE A 55 -53.18 -1.15 28.19
CA ILE A 55 -52.66 0.10 28.75
C ILE A 55 -52.85 0.06 30.27
N THR A 56 -51.77 -0.24 31.00
CA THR A 56 -51.77 -0.21 32.47
C THR A 56 -51.59 1.23 32.98
N PRO A 57 -52.07 1.56 34.19
CA PRO A 57 -51.97 2.94 34.72
C PRO A 57 -50.51 3.36 34.92
N GLY A 58 -50.11 4.42 34.23
CA GLY A 58 -48.72 4.92 34.25
C GLY A 58 -47.78 4.19 33.28
N GLY A 59 -48.26 3.20 32.54
CA GLY A 59 -47.53 2.50 31.49
C GLY A 59 -47.91 2.95 30.08
N SER A 60 -47.08 2.62 29.10
CA SER A 60 -47.42 2.68 27.67
C SER A 60 -48.22 1.46 27.25
N ASP A 61 -48.85 1.53 26.07
CA ASP A 61 -49.35 0.34 25.38
C ASP A 61 -48.19 -0.66 25.22
N ALA A 62 -48.36 -1.85 25.79
CA ALA A 62 -47.34 -2.89 25.82
C ALA A 62 -48.01 -4.25 25.64
N GLU A 63 -47.22 -5.21 25.17
CA GLU A 63 -47.67 -6.58 24.96
C GLU A 63 -47.63 -7.39 26.26
N TYR A 64 -48.76 -8.03 26.59
CA TYR A 64 -48.94 -8.87 27.78
C TYR A 64 -49.46 -10.25 27.41
N LEU A 65 -49.00 -11.27 28.13
CA LEU A 65 -49.59 -12.60 28.14
C LEU A 65 -50.71 -12.64 29.20
N ARG A 66 -51.96 -12.81 28.77
CA ARG A 66 -53.14 -13.03 29.63
C ARG A 66 -53.31 -14.52 29.91
N LEU A 67 -53.27 -14.88 31.18
CA LEU A 67 -53.48 -16.22 31.70
C LEU A 67 -54.81 -16.25 32.47
N SER A 68 -55.76 -17.06 32.02
CA SER A 68 -57.09 -17.20 32.62
C SER A 68 -57.19 -18.54 33.35
N THR A 69 -57.45 -18.52 34.66
CA THR A 69 -57.60 -19.77 35.45
C THR A 69 -58.88 -19.76 36.27
N ALA A 70 -59.56 -20.90 36.34
CA ALA A 70 -60.75 -21.06 37.18
C ALA A 70 -60.34 -21.21 38.65
N VAL A 71 -61.01 -20.50 39.55
CA VAL A 71 -60.78 -20.62 40.99
C VAL A 71 -61.51 -21.85 41.50
N PRO A 72 -60.80 -22.89 42.03
CA PRO A 72 -61.44 -24.12 42.48
C PRO A 72 -62.59 -23.85 43.44
N SER A 73 -63.66 -24.64 43.34
CA SER A 73 -64.87 -24.53 44.19
C SER A 73 -65.70 -23.24 44.08
N THR A 74 -65.43 -22.37 43.10
CA THR A 74 -66.20 -21.13 42.86
C THR A 74 -66.48 -20.92 41.36
N PRO A 75 -67.48 -20.10 40.98
CA PRO A 75 -67.70 -19.72 39.59
C PRO A 75 -66.74 -18.61 39.10
N TRP A 76 -65.69 -18.28 39.87
CA TRP A 76 -64.81 -17.16 39.57
C TRP A 76 -63.66 -17.58 38.64
N ARG A 77 -63.29 -16.67 37.75
CA ARG A 77 -62.11 -16.77 36.89
C ARG A 77 -61.12 -15.68 37.29
N LEU A 78 -59.85 -16.06 37.42
CA LEU A 78 -58.76 -15.15 37.68
C LEU A 78 -57.99 -14.92 36.37
N ASP A 79 -57.91 -13.67 35.94
CA ASP A 79 -57.09 -13.26 34.79
C ASP A 79 -55.82 -12.59 35.31
N TYR A 80 -54.67 -13.11 34.87
CA TYR A 80 -53.34 -12.59 35.21
C TYR A 80 -52.64 -12.09 33.95
N LEU A 81 -52.09 -10.87 33.99
CA LEU A 81 -51.39 -10.25 32.87
C LEU A 81 -49.89 -10.19 33.18
N VAL A 82 -49.08 -10.83 32.33
CA VAL A 82 -47.61 -10.88 32.46
C VAL A 82 -46.98 -10.11 31.28
N PRO A 83 -46.08 -9.15 31.50
CA PRO A 83 -45.45 -8.41 30.39
C PRO A 83 -44.60 -9.34 29.51
N ALA A 84 -44.89 -9.38 28.21
CA ALA A 84 -44.23 -10.26 27.25
C ALA A 84 -42.85 -9.74 26.79
N GLU A 85 -42.62 -8.42 26.86
CA GLU A 85 -41.43 -7.77 26.32
C GLU A 85 -40.20 -7.83 27.24
N ALA A 86 -40.42 -7.91 28.56
CA ALA A 86 -39.33 -7.83 29.55
C ALA A 86 -38.31 -8.98 29.48
N PRO A 87 -38.68 -10.24 29.19
CA PRO A 87 -37.72 -11.34 29.05
C PRO A 87 -36.94 -11.31 27.71
N ILE A 88 -37.52 -10.76 26.64
CA ILE A 88 -36.97 -10.87 25.28
C ILE A 88 -35.97 -9.75 24.98
N ALA A 89 -36.24 -8.53 25.47
CA ALA A 89 -35.35 -7.38 25.25
C ALA A 89 -33.97 -7.52 25.92
N ALA A 90 -33.88 -8.26 27.03
CA ALA A 90 -32.61 -8.56 27.70
C ALA A 90 -31.77 -9.55 26.87
N ALA A 91 -32.41 -10.58 26.30
CA ALA A 91 -31.75 -11.58 25.46
C ALA A 91 -31.22 -10.99 24.14
N GLU A 92 -31.93 -10.02 23.55
CA GLU A 92 -31.49 -9.38 22.31
C GLU A 92 -30.21 -8.54 22.47
N ARG A 93 -30.06 -7.84 23.60
CA ARG A 93 -28.90 -6.98 23.86
C ARG A 93 -27.62 -7.79 24.02
N GLU A 94 -27.71 -8.91 24.74
CA GLU A 94 -26.58 -9.80 24.99
C GLU A 94 -26.09 -10.45 23.70
N MET A 95 -27.03 -10.90 22.84
CA MET A 95 -26.70 -11.52 21.55
C MET A 95 -26.06 -10.53 20.58
N ARG A 96 -26.48 -9.25 20.58
CA ARG A 96 -25.85 -8.20 19.76
C ARG A 96 -24.41 -7.91 20.19
N LEU A 97 -24.11 -7.86 21.49
CA LEU A 97 -22.76 -7.59 21.97
C LEU A 97 -21.80 -8.73 21.63
N LEU A 98 -22.24 -10.00 21.77
CA LEU A 98 -21.46 -11.16 21.34
C LEU A 98 -21.21 -11.16 19.83
N ALA A 99 -22.24 -10.88 19.04
CA ALA A 99 -22.11 -10.78 17.58
C ALA A 99 -21.08 -9.71 17.17
N LEU A 100 -21.13 -8.52 17.78
CA LEU A 100 -20.16 -7.46 17.54
C LEU A 100 -18.75 -7.85 18.03
N GLY A 101 -18.66 -8.50 19.18
CA GLY A 101 -17.40 -8.99 19.76
C GLY A 101 -16.66 -9.98 18.87
N VAL A 102 -17.37 -10.70 17.99
CA VAL A 102 -16.77 -11.60 16.99
C VAL A 102 -16.57 -10.90 15.65
N LEU A 103 -17.56 -10.14 15.17
CA LEU A 103 -17.54 -9.56 13.83
C LEU A 103 -16.47 -8.47 13.69
N VAL A 104 -16.35 -7.57 14.66
CA VAL A 104 -15.39 -6.45 14.62
C VAL A 104 -13.95 -6.94 14.52
N PRO A 105 -13.45 -7.87 15.36
CA PRO A 105 -12.08 -8.36 15.22
C PRO A 105 -11.85 -9.16 13.94
N LEU A 106 -12.86 -9.88 13.42
CA LEU A 106 -12.74 -10.54 12.12
C LEU A 106 -12.56 -9.54 10.97
N ILE A 107 -13.35 -8.47 10.95
CA ILE A 107 -13.22 -7.38 9.96
C ILE A 107 -11.86 -6.69 10.12
N ALA A 108 -11.45 -6.38 11.35
CA ALA A 108 -10.16 -5.75 11.63
C ALA A 108 -8.98 -6.64 11.19
N LEU A 109 -9.05 -7.95 11.44
CA LEU A 109 -8.05 -8.91 11.01
C LEU A 109 -7.99 -9.00 9.48
N ALA A 110 -9.14 -9.08 8.80
CA ALA A 110 -9.20 -9.09 7.34
C ALA A 110 -8.59 -7.81 6.75
N ALA A 111 -8.97 -6.64 7.28
CA ALA A 111 -8.41 -5.35 6.87
C ALA A 111 -6.89 -5.29 7.10
N TYR A 112 -6.42 -5.77 8.26
CA TYR A 112 -4.99 -5.83 8.56
C TYR A 112 -4.22 -6.74 7.60
N LEU A 113 -4.76 -7.92 7.26
CA LEU A 113 -4.13 -8.84 6.31
C LEU A 113 -4.09 -8.27 4.90
N LEU A 114 -5.16 -7.61 4.45
CA LEU A 114 -5.21 -6.92 3.16
C LEU A 114 -4.20 -5.76 3.11
N TRP A 115 -4.17 -4.93 4.14
CA TRP A 115 -3.22 -3.82 4.25
C TRP A 115 -1.77 -4.32 4.26
N ARG A 116 -1.48 -5.39 5.01
CA ARG A 116 -0.15 -6.02 5.06
C ARG A 116 0.25 -6.59 3.70
N ARG A 117 -0.66 -7.27 3.00
CA ARG A 117 -0.41 -7.82 1.66
C ARG A 117 -0.12 -6.72 0.64
N GLN A 118 -0.96 -5.68 0.62
CA GLN A 118 -0.79 -4.56 -0.31
C GLN A 118 0.52 -3.81 -0.06
N SER A 119 0.86 -3.58 1.21
CA SER A 119 2.13 -2.95 1.59
C SER A 119 3.35 -3.77 1.17
N ALA A 120 3.28 -5.10 1.28
CA ALA A 120 4.36 -5.99 0.85
C ALA A 120 4.53 -5.97 -0.68
N GLN A 121 3.43 -6.00 -1.45
CA GLN A 121 3.47 -5.95 -2.91
C GLN A 121 4.08 -4.64 -3.42
N MET A 122 3.71 -3.50 -2.82
CA MET A 122 4.26 -2.19 -3.17
C MET A 122 5.78 -2.12 -2.95
N ARG A 123 6.29 -2.72 -1.87
CA ARG A 123 7.74 -2.77 -1.60
C ARG A 123 8.48 -3.58 -2.65
N ILE A 124 7.97 -4.76 -3.01
CA ILE A 124 8.57 -5.62 -4.04
C ILE A 124 8.61 -4.89 -5.40
N ALA A 125 7.51 -4.24 -5.79
CA ALA A 125 7.46 -3.48 -7.03
C ALA A 125 8.44 -2.30 -7.05
N ALA A 126 8.55 -1.56 -5.94
CA ALA A 126 9.49 -0.46 -5.80
C ALA A 126 10.95 -0.93 -5.87
N GLU A 127 11.28 -2.05 -5.21
CA GLU A 127 12.61 -2.66 -5.27
C GLU A 127 12.96 -3.12 -6.70
N GLN A 128 12.01 -3.73 -7.42
CA GLN A 128 12.23 -4.15 -8.81
C GLN A 128 12.47 -2.96 -9.74
N ALA A 129 11.68 -1.88 -9.59
CA ALA A 129 11.89 -0.66 -10.37
C ALA A 129 13.26 -0.02 -10.08
N ALA A 130 13.67 0.02 -8.81
CA ALA A 130 14.99 0.53 -8.42
C ALA A 130 16.13 -0.33 -8.98
N ARG A 131 15.98 -1.67 -8.97
CA ARG A 131 16.96 -2.58 -9.57
C ARG A 131 17.07 -2.39 -11.08
N ALA A 132 15.94 -2.31 -11.78
CA ALA A 132 15.94 -2.11 -13.23
C ALA A 132 16.61 -0.78 -13.63
N GLU A 133 16.37 0.29 -12.86
CA GLU A 133 17.03 1.58 -13.09
C GLU A 133 18.54 1.52 -12.79
N LEU A 134 18.95 0.79 -11.74
CA LEU A 134 20.35 0.58 -11.44
C LEU A 134 21.05 -0.22 -12.55
N GLU A 135 20.43 -1.31 -13.01
CA GLU A 135 20.94 -2.13 -14.11
C GLU A 135 21.11 -1.30 -15.39
N ARG A 136 20.12 -0.47 -15.73
CA ARG A 136 20.21 0.47 -16.87
C ARG A 136 21.42 1.39 -16.73
N ARG A 137 21.60 2.03 -15.56
CA ARG A 137 22.74 2.91 -15.30
C ARG A 137 24.08 2.17 -15.35
N VAL A 138 24.14 0.95 -14.84
CA VAL A 138 25.35 0.13 -14.90
C VAL A 138 25.71 -0.19 -16.35
N VAL A 139 24.74 -0.57 -17.17
CA VAL A 139 24.95 -0.83 -18.60
C VAL A 139 25.43 0.44 -19.32
N GLU A 140 24.76 1.58 -19.11
CA GLU A 140 25.16 2.87 -19.68
C GLU A 140 26.58 3.26 -19.30
N ARG A 141 26.92 3.20 -17.99
CA ARG A 141 28.27 3.52 -17.51
C ARG A 141 29.32 2.55 -18.01
N THR A 142 28.99 1.27 -18.12
CA THR A 142 29.91 0.26 -18.66
C THR A 142 30.18 0.52 -20.13
N GLN A 143 29.16 0.91 -20.90
CA GLN A 143 29.29 1.28 -22.30
C GLN A 143 30.15 2.53 -22.46
N ASP A 144 29.88 3.59 -21.69
CA ASP A 144 30.67 4.82 -21.70
C ASP A 144 32.14 4.56 -21.38
N LEU A 145 32.40 3.76 -20.34
CA LEU A 145 33.76 3.38 -19.93
C LEU A 145 34.46 2.53 -20.99
N SER A 146 33.74 1.60 -21.63
CA SER A 146 34.30 0.80 -22.72
C SER A 146 34.69 1.69 -23.90
N LEU A 147 33.82 2.62 -24.31
CA LEU A 147 34.11 3.56 -25.38
C LEU A 147 35.30 4.48 -25.05
N ALA A 148 35.37 4.97 -23.81
CA ALA A 148 36.49 5.79 -23.35
C ALA A 148 37.80 5.00 -23.34
N ARG A 149 37.77 3.74 -22.87
CA ARG A 149 38.91 2.82 -22.92
C ARG A 149 39.39 2.62 -24.35
N ASP A 150 38.49 2.33 -25.28
CA ASP A 150 38.84 2.04 -26.68
C ASP A 150 39.46 3.26 -27.36
N ARG A 151 38.93 4.46 -27.10
CA ARG A 151 39.55 5.73 -27.56
C ARG A 151 40.95 5.93 -27.00
N LEU A 152 41.12 5.73 -25.69
CA LEU A 152 42.43 5.89 -25.05
C LEU A 152 43.46 4.88 -25.59
N GLN A 153 43.04 3.65 -25.85
CA GLN A 153 43.90 2.64 -26.46
C GLN A 153 44.33 3.02 -27.89
N ALA A 154 43.41 3.59 -28.68
CA ALA A 154 43.74 4.09 -30.01
C ALA A 154 44.73 5.26 -29.95
N GLU A 155 44.53 6.21 -29.04
CA GLU A 155 45.42 7.35 -28.83
C GLU A 155 46.82 6.90 -28.38
N ILE A 156 46.92 5.95 -27.45
CA ILE A 156 48.20 5.36 -27.02
C ILE A 156 48.92 4.68 -28.20
N ALA A 157 48.19 3.95 -29.04
CA ALA A 157 48.77 3.28 -30.20
C ALA A 157 49.33 4.29 -31.21
N ASP A 158 48.60 5.38 -31.48
CA ASP A 158 49.05 6.45 -32.37
C ASP A 158 50.27 7.19 -31.79
N HIS A 159 50.26 7.47 -30.49
CA HIS A 159 51.38 8.12 -29.81
C HIS A 159 52.65 7.27 -29.88
N ARG A 160 52.55 5.95 -29.66
CA ARG A 160 53.69 5.02 -29.81
C ARG A 160 54.22 4.95 -31.24
N SER A 161 53.34 4.97 -32.24
CA SER A 161 53.73 5.01 -33.66
C SER A 161 54.51 6.28 -33.99
N THR A 162 54.04 7.41 -33.46
CA THR A 162 54.70 8.71 -33.63
C THR A 162 56.05 8.75 -32.93
N GLU A 163 56.15 8.25 -31.70
CA GLU A 163 57.44 8.11 -30.98
C GLU A 163 58.44 7.23 -31.73
N ALA A 164 57.99 6.09 -32.27
CA ALA A 164 58.86 5.22 -33.06
C ALA A 164 59.38 5.92 -34.33
N LYS A 165 58.52 6.65 -35.04
CA LYS A 165 58.94 7.46 -36.22
C LYS A 165 59.94 8.54 -35.82
N LEU A 166 59.71 9.22 -34.69
CA LEU A 166 60.62 10.24 -34.18
C LEU A 166 62.00 9.64 -33.88
N GLN A 167 62.06 8.46 -33.26
CA GLN A 167 63.32 7.76 -33.00
C GLN A 167 64.08 7.41 -34.28
N VAL A 168 63.38 6.91 -35.30
CA VAL A 168 63.99 6.60 -36.62
C VAL A 168 64.54 7.88 -37.25
N MET A 169 63.77 8.96 -37.30
CA MET A 169 64.24 10.23 -37.86
C MET A 169 65.45 10.81 -37.11
N GLN A 170 65.48 10.68 -35.78
CA GLN A 170 66.64 11.10 -34.99
C GLN A 170 67.89 10.29 -35.36
N GLN A 171 67.76 8.97 -35.56
CA GLN A 171 68.88 8.11 -36.00
C GLN A 171 69.37 8.51 -37.40
N ASP A 172 68.46 8.76 -38.34
CA ASP A 172 68.78 9.21 -39.69
C ASP A 172 69.52 10.55 -39.68
N LEU A 173 69.08 11.51 -38.85
CA LEU A 173 69.76 12.80 -38.68
C LEU A 173 71.15 12.65 -38.09
N VAL A 174 71.34 11.77 -37.10
CA VAL A 174 72.67 11.46 -36.54
C VAL A 174 73.58 10.88 -37.62
N GLN A 175 73.07 9.98 -38.45
CA GLN A 175 73.84 9.39 -39.56
C GLN A 175 74.19 10.43 -40.63
N ALA A 176 73.25 11.27 -41.03
CA ALA A 176 73.48 12.36 -41.98
C ALA A 176 74.54 13.34 -41.46
N ASN A 177 74.48 13.70 -40.17
CA ASN A 177 75.48 14.57 -39.55
C ASN A 177 76.89 13.94 -39.53
N ARG A 178 76.99 12.64 -39.24
CA ARG A 178 78.27 11.90 -39.33
C ARG A 178 78.84 11.92 -40.74
N LEU A 179 78.01 11.66 -41.76
CA LEU A 179 78.41 11.69 -43.17
C LEU A 179 78.85 13.10 -43.60
N ALA A 180 78.11 14.13 -43.21
CA ALA A 180 78.46 15.53 -43.50
C ALA A 180 79.80 15.91 -42.86
N THR A 181 80.02 15.56 -41.59
CA THR A 181 81.29 15.79 -40.88
C THR A 181 82.45 15.08 -41.58
N LEU A 182 82.26 13.80 -41.97
CA LEU A 182 83.25 13.05 -42.74
C LEU A 182 83.54 13.71 -44.10
N GLY A 183 82.52 14.20 -44.80
CA GLY A 183 82.68 14.94 -46.06
C GLY A 183 83.49 16.23 -45.87
N GLN A 184 83.23 16.96 -44.79
CA GLN A 184 83.95 18.19 -44.45
C GLN A 184 85.42 17.91 -44.10
N VAL A 185 85.70 16.84 -43.34
CA VAL A 185 87.07 16.38 -43.06
C VAL A 185 87.76 15.90 -44.34
N ALA A 186 87.10 15.11 -45.18
CA ALA A 186 87.67 14.62 -46.44
C ALA A 186 88.01 15.78 -47.40
N ALA A 187 87.16 16.80 -47.49
CA ALA A 187 87.45 18.01 -48.26
C ALA A 187 88.64 18.79 -47.68
N GLY A 188 88.73 18.89 -46.35
CA GLY A 188 89.88 19.48 -45.66
C GLY A 188 91.18 18.71 -45.96
N VAL A 189 91.18 17.39 -45.82
CA VAL A 189 92.31 16.51 -46.13
C VAL A 189 92.70 16.61 -47.60
N ALA A 190 91.72 16.60 -48.53
CA ALA A 190 91.99 16.77 -49.95
C ALA A 190 92.67 18.12 -50.24
N HIS A 191 92.22 19.20 -49.56
CA HIS A 191 92.84 20.51 -49.68
C HIS A 191 94.27 20.52 -49.13
N GLU A 192 94.50 19.91 -47.96
CA GLU A 192 95.83 19.79 -47.34
C GLU A 192 96.79 18.88 -48.12
N ILE A 193 96.30 17.86 -48.84
CA ILE A 193 97.13 17.01 -49.72
C ILE A 193 97.43 17.73 -51.03
N ASN A 194 96.49 18.50 -51.59
CA ASN A 194 96.73 19.19 -52.84
C ASN A 194 97.82 20.27 -52.72
N GLN A 195 97.97 20.89 -51.54
CA GLN A 195 99.01 21.88 -51.25
C GLN A 195 100.46 21.37 -51.49
N PRO A 196 100.94 20.29 -50.84
CA PRO A 196 102.26 19.74 -51.07
C PRO A 196 102.41 19.16 -52.47
N VAL A 197 101.38 18.53 -53.05
CA VAL A 197 101.45 17.99 -54.42
C VAL A 197 101.65 19.11 -55.45
N ALA A 198 100.91 20.22 -55.33
CA ALA A 198 101.10 21.39 -56.18
C ALA A 198 102.53 21.96 -56.01
N THR A 199 103.04 21.98 -54.78
CA THR A 199 104.42 22.39 -54.48
C THR A 199 105.45 21.47 -55.14
N ILE A 200 105.29 20.14 -55.01
CA ILE A 200 106.16 19.13 -55.64
C ILE A 200 106.14 19.28 -57.17
N ARG A 201 104.96 19.47 -57.77
CA ARG A 201 104.82 19.68 -59.20
C ARG A 201 105.53 20.96 -59.65
N ALA A 202 105.35 22.06 -58.93
CA ALA A 202 106.05 23.31 -59.22
C ALA A 202 107.58 23.14 -59.14
N TYR A 203 108.09 22.38 -58.17
CA TYR A 203 109.52 22.04 -58.11
C TYR A 203 109.98 21.18 -59.28
N ALA A 204 109.20 20.18 -59.67
CA ALA A 204 109.52 19.31 -60.80
C ALA A 204 109.53 20.09 -62.13
N ASP A 205 108.55 20.97 -62.37
CA ASP A 205 108.50 21.83 -63.54
C ASP A 205 109.71 22.78 -63.60
N ASN A 206 110.11 23.37 -62.46
CA ASN A 206 111.33 24.17 -62.37
C ASN A 206 112.59 23.36 -62.69
N ALA A 207 112.70 22.13 -62.17
CA ALA A 207 113.84 21.25 -62.44
C ALA A 207 113.94 20.88 -63.93
N ARG A 208 112.79 20.64 -64.59
CA ARG A 208 112.76 20.35 -66.03
C ARG A 208 113.21 21.54 -66.88
N VAL A 209 112.74 22.76 -66.58
CA VAL A 209 113.21 23.98 -67.25
C VAL A 209 114.71 24.18 -67.06
N PHE A 210 115.26 23.80 -65.91
CA PHE A 210 116.69 23.85 -65.65
C PHE A 210 117.50 22.86 -66.49
N LEU A 211 116.93 21.69 -66.81
CA LEU A 211 117.57 20.65 -67.63
C LEU A 211 117.48 20.91 -69.14
N GLU A 212 116.51 21.70 -69.60
CA GLU A 212 116.35 22.11 -71.02
C GLU A 212 117.24 23.32 -71.39
N ARG A 213 118.03 23.85 -70.45
CA ARG A 213 119.04 24.91 -70.65
C ARG A 213 120.46 24.34 -70.67
#